data_AF-A0A4R0GQU8-F1
#
_entry.id   AF-A0A4R0GQU8-F1
#
_cell.length_a   1.000
_cell.length_b   1.000
_cell.length_c   1.000
_cell.angle_alpha   90.00
_cell.angle_beta   90.00
_cell.angle_gamma   90.00
#
_symmetry.space_group_name_H-M   'P 1'
#
loop_
_entity.id
_entity.type
_entity.pdbx_description
1 polymer ?
#
loop_
_entity_poly.entity_id
_entity_poly.type
_entity_poly.pdbx_seq_one_letter_code
_entity_poly.pdbx_strand_id
1 'polypeptide(L)'
;MSEEQKAYEAVKEYDEIIQENFRNSLIDSASLATIETTTILDKFSMWLLVGVGATATLMIANIDKILPFITPFGFKISVFFLALSSLAGFLSKYYALVVFSAATVTVRMTELIQSKSKEYEEQCKKRDEMGRKIGYVSEIEVSLESFIDQYINLFPFQWLRNKIRKRMSVFTVSKSGNKSAVHGVVFQSIALLLQSLSYIAFLIVVTYFINLH
;
A
#
# COMPACT_ATOMS: atom_id res chain seq x y z
N MET A 1 42.60 28.56 18.69
CA MET A 1 41.53 28.78 17.70
C MET A 1 41.04 30.20 17.81
N SER A 2 40.96 30.93 16.69
CA SER A 2 40.30 32.25 16.66
C SER A 2 38.78 32.10 16.85
N GLU A 3 38.10 33.18 17.25
CA GLU A 3 36.63 33.18 17.38
C GLU A 3 35.91 32.86 16.07
N GLU A 4 36.44 33.32 14.94
CA GLU A 4 35.92 32.99 13.60
C GLU A 4 35.97 31.49 13.31
N GLN A 5 37.04 30.81 13.73
CA GLN A 5 37.20 29.38 13.48
C GLN A 5 36.24 28.54 14.33
N LYS A 6 35.95 28.97 15.56
CA LYS A 6 34.90 28.36 16.39
C LYS A 6 33.50 28.56 15.79
N ALA A 7 33.22 29.75 15.26
CA ALA A 7 31.94 30.05 14.63
C ALA A 7 31.74 29.22 13.35
N TYR A 8 32.80 29.04 12.55
CA TYR A 8 32.79 28.19 11.37
C TYR A 8 32.48 26.73 11.71
N GLU A 9 33.18 26.16 12.70
CA GLU A 9 32.93 24.78 13.14
C GLU A 9 31.51 24.59 13.68
N ALA A 10 30.98 25.56 14.44
CA ALA A 10 29.62 25.49 14.96
C ALA A 10 28.54 25.52 13.85
N VAL A 11 28.73 26.34 12.80
CA VAL A 11 27.79 26.38 11.66
C VAL A 11 27.89 25.10 10.84
N LYS A 12 29.09 24.53 10.70
CA LYS A 12 29.30 23.23 10.04
C LYS A 12 28.60 22.10 10.80
N GLU A 13 28.78 22.02 12.11
CA GLU A 13 28.10 21.02 12.96
C GLU A 13 26.58 21.18 12.89
N TYR A 14 26.08 22.42 12.93
CA TYR A 14 24.66 22.71 12.76
C TYR A 14 24.13 22.26 11.38
N ASP A 15 24.90 22.46 10.31
CA ASP A 15 24.56 21.96 8.98
C ASP A 15 24.46 20.42 8.97
N GLU A 16 25.48 19.72 9.48
CA GLU A 16 25.47 18.25 9.59
C GLU A 16 24.24 17.72 10.34
N ILE A 17 23.86 18.36 11.45
CA ILE A 17 22.68 18.01 12.25
C ILE A 17 21.38 18.22 11.46
N ILE A 18 21.23 19.35 10.74
CA ILE A 18 20.03 19.60 9.93
C ILE A 18 19.87 18.52 8.86
N GLN A 19 20.97 18.15 8.19
CA GLN A 19 20.97 17.14 7.13
C GLN A 19 20.59 15.75 7.67
N GLU A 20 21.18 15.36 8.80
CA GLU A 20 20.88 14.09 9.44
C GLU A 20 19.42 14.02 9.92
N ASN A 21 18.93 15.09 10.56
CA ASN A 21 17.54 15.15 11.01
C ASN A 21 16.56 15.06 9.84
N PHE A 22 16.84 15.74 8.73
CA PHE A 22 16.00 15.66 7.55
C PHE A 22 15.99 14.24 6.97
N ARG A 23 17.16 13.60 6.83
CA ARG A 23 17.27 12.21 6.35
C ARG A 23 16.51 11.23 7.23
N ASN A 24 16.69 11.29 8.55
CA ASN A 24 15.99 10.42 9.50
C ASN A 24 14.48 10.64 9.41
N SER A 25 14.05 11.90 9.29
CA SER A 25 12.63 12.23 9.17
C SER A 25 12.00 11.72 7.86
N LEU A 26 12.75 11.68 6.75
CA LEU A 26 12.28 11.06 5.50
C LEU A 26 12.06 9.55 5.68
N ILE A 27 12.98 8.86 6.36
CA ILE A 27 12.89 7.41 6.62
C ILE A 27 11.70 7.11 7.53
N ASP A 28 11.52 7.90 8.59
CA ASP A 28 10.38 7.77 9.50
C ASP A 28 9.07 8.00 8.77
N SER A 29 9.01 9.02 7.91
CA SER A 29 7.82 9.32 7.10
C SER A 29 7.46 8.18 6.15
N ALA A 30 8.45 7.60 5.48
CA ALA A 30 8.29 6.44 4.60
C ALA A 30 7.79 5.20 5.35
N SER A 31 8.35 4.98 6.54
CA SER A 31 8.00 3.87 7.41
C SER A 31 6.58 4.03 7.94
N LEU A 32 6.21 5.23 8.40
CA LEU A 32 4.87 5.53 8.89
C LEU A 32 3.80 5.32 7.81
N ALA A 33 4.03 5.86 6.60
CA ALA A 33 3.14 5.65 5.47
C ALA A 33 2.95 4.16 5.14
N THR A 34 4.02 3.36 5.30
CA THR A 34 3.96 1.90 5.13
C THR A 34 3.14 1.25 6.24
N ILE A 35 3.37 1.61 7.50
CA ILE A 35 2.67 1.05 8.68
C ILE A 35 1.18 1.34 8.63
N GLU A 36 0.75 2.53 8.19
CA GLU A 36 -0.67 2.89 8.07
C GLU A 36 -1.45 1.93 7.17
N THR A 37 -0.79 1.27 6.22
CA THR A 37 -1.44 0.27 5.37
C THR A 37 -1.90 -0.99 6.11
N THR A 38 -1.37 -1.24 7.31
CA THR A 38 -1.74 -2.37 8.16
C THR A 38 -3.23 -2.35 8.50
N THR A 39 -3.81 -1.18 8.74
CA THR A 39 -5.25 -1.03 9.04
C THR A 39 -6.14 -1.52 7.89
N ILE A 40 -5.65 -1.41 6.66
CA ILE A 40 -6.34 -1.83 5.45
C ILE A 40 -6.27 -3.36 5.31
N LEU A 41 -5.09 -3.92 5.58
CA LEU A 41 -4.87 -5.38 5.58
C LEU A 41 -5.70 -6.07 6.67
N ASP A 42 -5.79 -5.47 7.85
CA ASP A 42 -6.59 -6.00 8.97
C ASP A 42 -8.09 -6.05 8.63
N LYS A 43 -8.63 -4.96 8.06
CA LYS A 43 -10.02 -4.95 7.55
C LYS A 43 -10.26 -6.05 6.52
N PHE A 44 -9.34 -6.26 5.59
CA PHE A 44 -9.49 -7.34 4.62
C PHE A 44 -9.44 -8.73 5.26
N SER A 45 -8.51 -8.95 6.21
CA SER A 45 -8.42 -10.19 6.96
C SER A 45 -9.73 -10.52 7.68
N MET A 46 -10.34 -9.53 8.35
CA MET A 46 -11.66 -9.69 8.97
C MET A 46 -12.75 -10.01 7.96
N TRP A 47 -12.81 -9.32 6.82
CA TRP A 47 -13.80 -9.59 5.77
C TRP A 47 -13.65 -11.01 5.22
N LEU A 48 -12.42 -11.50 5.07
CA LEU A 48 -12.14 -12.85 4.62
C LEU A 48 -12.57 -13.88 5.67
N LEU A 49 -12.20 -13.68 6.93
CA LEU A 49 -12.58 -14.56 8.02
C LEU A 49 -14.10 -14.67 8.19
N VAL A 50 -14.79 -13.52 8.22
CA VAL A 50 -16.26 -13.46 8.36
C VAL A 50 -16.94 -14.02 7.12
N GLY A 51 -16.49 -13.67 5.92
CA GLY A 51 -17.11 -14.13 4.67
C GLY A 51 -16.99 -15.64 4.49
N VAL A 52 -15.80 -16.21 4.69
CA VAL A 52 -15.58 -17.66 4.60
C VAL A 52 -16.34 -18.39 5.71
N GLY A 53 -16.26 -17.91 6.95
CA GLY A 53 -16.93 -18.51 8.09
C GLY A 53 -18.46 -18.51 7.96
N ALA A 54 -19.06 -17.40 7.55
CA ALA A 54 -20.49 -17.28 7.33
C ALA A 54 -20.96 -18.20 6.19
N THR A 55 -20.22 -18.24 5.07
CA THR A 55 -20.56 -19.10 3.93
C THR A 55 -20.51 -20.58 4.31
N ALA A 56 -19.44 -21.02 4.98
CA ALA A 56 -19.30 -22.41 5.44
C ALA A 56 -20.39 -22.79 6.45
N THR A 57 -20.66 -21.92 7.43
CA THR A 57 -21.68 -22.16 8.47
C THR A 57 -23.08 -22.23 7.87
N LEU A 58 -23.46 -21.29 7.00
CA LEU A 58 -24.78 -21.29 6.34
C LEU A 58 -24.97 -22.53 5.47
N MET A 59 -23.92 -22.96 4.78
CA MET A 59 -23.97 -24.13 3.91
C MET A 59 -24.14 -25.43 4.72
N ILE A 60 -23.40 -25.59 5.83
CA ILE A 60 -23.55 -26.75 6.73
C ILE A 60 -24.91 -26.72 7.43
N ALA A 61 -25.33 -25.58 7.97
CA ALA A 61 -26.55 -25.47 8.77
C ALA A 61 -27.85 -25.68 7.97
N ASN A 62 -27.80 -25.50 6.64
CA ASN A 62 -28.97 -25.61 5.78
C ASN A 62 -28.89 -26.76 4.77
N ILE A 63 -27.85 -27.61 4.82
CA ILE A 63 -27.70 -28.71 3.86
C ILE A 63 -28.92 -29.64 3.87
N ASP A 64 -29.39 -30.04 5.06
CA ASP A 64 -30.53 -30.93 5.22
C ASP A 64 -31.87 -30.27 4.86
N LYS A 65 -31.93 -28.93 4.90
CA LYS A 65 -33.13 -28.15 4.60
C LYS A 65 -33.27 -27.83 3.11
N ILE A 66 -32.17 -27.78 2.37
CA ILE A 66 -32.16 -27.38 0.95
C ILE A 66 -32.25 -28.60 0.03
N LEU A 67 -31.64 -29.73 0.42
CA LEU A 67 -31.66 -30.98 -0.35
C LEU A 67 -33.06 -31.51 -0.75
N PRO A 68 -34.13 -31.34 0.06
CA PRO A 68 -35.47 -31.79 -0.33
C PRO A 68 -36.10 -30.97 -1.45
N PHE A 69 -35.75 -29.68 -1.57
CA PHE A 69 -36.41 -28.72 -2.48
C PHE A 69 -35.61 -28.44 -3.75
N ILE A 70 -34.37 -28.91 -3.84
CA ILE A 70 -33.50 -28.75 -4.99
C ILE A 70 -32.98 -30.12 -5.41
N THR A 71 -33.05 -30.41 -6.71
CA THR A 71 -32.46 -31.66 -7.24
C THR A 71 -30.96 -31.74 -6.88
N PRO A 72 -30.42 -32.92 -6.53
CA PRO A 72 -29.01 -33.08 -6.13
C PRO A 72 -28.01 -32.53 -7.17
N PHE A 73 -28.40 -32.54 -8.45
CA PHE A 73 -27.63 -31.94 -9.53
C PHE A 73 -27.67 -30.41 -9.51
N GLY A 74 -28.85 -29.80 -9.39
CA GLY A 74 -29.02 -28.35 -9.26
C GLY A 74 -28.29 -27.78 -8.04
N PHE A 75 -28.27 -28.53 -6.92
CA PHE A 75 -27.54 -28.14 -5.72
C PHE A 75 -26.03 -28.07 -5.97
N LYS A 76 -25.43 -29.10 -6.59
CA LYS A 76 -23.98 -29.12 -6.90
C LYS A 76 -23.58 -27.96 -7.81
N ILE A 77 -24.36 -27.67 -8.85
CA ILE A 77 -24.08 -26.56 -9.78
C ILE A 77 -24.23 -25.21 -9.08
N SER A 78 -25.25 -25.04 -8.24
CA SER A 78 -25.48 -23.81 -7.48
C SER A 78 -24.32 -23.53 -6.52
N VAL A 79 -23.89 -24.55 -5.78
CA VAL A 79 -22.72 -24.46 -4.89
C VAL A 79 -21.45 -24.10 -5.67
N PHE A 80 -21.26 -24.67 -6.86
CA PHE A 80 -20.12 -24.36 -7.71
C PHE A 80 -20.11 -22.89 -8.16
N PHE A 81 -21.23 -22.35 -8.65
CA PHE A 81 -21.33 -20.94 -9.06
C PHE A 81 -21.17 -19.98 -7.87
N LEU A 82 -21.69 -20.35 -6.70
CA LEU A 82 -21.52 -19.57 -5.48
C LEU A 82 -20.05 -19.54 -5.03
N ALA A 83 -19.36 -20.69 -5.09
CA ALA A 83 -17.93 -20.77 -4.79
C ALA A 83 -17.10 -19.93 -5.78
N LEU A 84 -17.41 -19.99 -7.08
CA LEU A 84 -16.74 -19.20 -8.11
C LEU A 84 -16.96 -17.69 -7.90
N SER A 85 -18.18 -17.29 -7.55
CA SER A 85 -18.52 -15.91 -7.20
C SER A 85 -17.72 -15.42 -5.99
N SER A 86 -17.66 -16.21 -4.92
CA SER A 86 -16.87 -15.90 -3.72
C SER A 86 -15.38 -15.75 -4.03
N LEU A 87 -14.79 -16.65 -4.82
CA LEU A 87 -13.39 -16.56 -5.25
C LEU A 87 -13.12 -15.30 -6.07
N ALA A 88 -13.99 -14.98 -7.02
CA ALA A 88 -13.88 -13.76 -7.81
C ALA A 88 -14.02 -12.49 -6.94
N GLY A 89 -14.90 -12.51 -5.93
CA GLY A 89 -15.03 -11.43 -4.96
C GLY A 89 -13.79 -11.23 -4.08
N PHE A 90 -13.14 -12.32 -3.65
CA PHE A 90 -11.85 -12.23 -2.97
C PHE A 90 -10.76 -11.64 -3.87
N LEU A 91 -10.71 -12.06 -5.13
CA LEU A 91 -9.77 -11.53 -6.11
C LEU A 91 -9.98 -10.03 -6.34
N SER A 92 -11.23 -9.59 -6.48
CA SER A 92 -11.61 -8.17 -6.57
C SER A 92 -11.12 -7.39 -5.36
N LYS A 93 -11.40 -7.87 -4.15
CA LYS A 93 -10.95 -7.19 -2.92
C LYS A 93 -9.44 -7.16 -2.79
N TYR A 94 -8.74 -8.22 -3.20
CA TYR A 94 -7.28 -8.24 -3.24
C TYR A 94 -6.72 -7.14 -4.14
N TYR A 95 -7.22 -7.01 -5.37
CA TYR A 95 -6.77 -5.94 -6.26
C TYR A 95 -7.13 -4.55 -5.73
N ALA A 96 -8.31 -4.39 -5.12
CA ALA A 96 -8.72 -3.14 -4.47
C ALA A 96 -7.74 -2.73 -3.35
N LEU A 97 -7.25 -3.70 -2.56
CA LEU A 97 -6.24 -3.43 -1.54
C LEU A 97 -4.91 -2.98 -2.14
N VAL A 98 -4.46 -3.63 -3.21
CA VAL A 98 -3.19 -3.26 -3.87
C VAL A 98 -3.28 -1.83 -4.42
N VAL A 99 -4.40 -1.44 -5.01
CA VAL A 99 -4.63 -0.08 -5.51
C VAL A 99 -4.70 0.92 -4.37
N PHE A 100 -5.53 0.64 -3.37
CA PHE A 100 -5.78 1.55 -2.26
C PHE A 100 -4.52 1.75 -1.41
N SER A 101 -3.80 0.68 -1.07
CA SER A 101 -2.50 0.79 -0.37
C SER A 101 -1.48 1.59 -1.16
N ALA A 102 -1.34 1.35 -2.47
CA ALA A 102 -0.40 2.10 -3.31
C ALA A 102 -0.75 3.60 -3.37
N ALA A 103 -2.04 3.94 -3.49
CA ALA A 103 -2.50 5.33 -3.49
C ALA A 103 -2.30 6.00 -2.12
N THR A 104 -2.73 5.34 -1.03
CA THR A 104 -2.59 5.85 0.34
C THR A 104 -1.13 6.09 0.70
N VAL A 105 -0.24 5.13 0.44
CA VAL A 105 1.20 5.28 0.68
C VAL A 105 1.75 6.46 -0.12
N THR A 106 1.40 6.57 -1.40
CA THR A 106 1.92 7.66 -2.24
C THR A 106 1.47 9.04 -1.73
N VAL A 107 0.19 9.21 -1.40
CA VAL A 107 -0.35 10.49 -0.91
C VAL A 107 0.27 10.83 0.43
N ARG A 108 0.28 9.90 1.39
CA ARG A 108 0.86 10.12 2.72
C ARG A 108 2.34 10.40 2.69
N MET A 109 3.08 9.63 1.89
CA MET A 109 4.50 9.86 1.67
C MET A 109 4.74 11.27 1.10
N THR A 110 3.94 11.70 0.12
CA THR A 110 4.03 13.04 -0.46
C THR A 110 3.75 14.14 0.57
N GLU A 111 2.68 14.00 1.35
CA GLU A 111 2.29 14.96 2.39
C GLU A 111 3.38 15.10 3.47
N LEU A 112 3.88 13.97 3.97
CA LEU A 112 4.91 13.94 5.01
C LEU A 112 6.24 14.51 4.49
N ILE A 113 6.69 14.09 3.30
CA ILE A 113 7.90 14.63 2.67
C ILE A 113 7.75 16.13 2.43
N GLN A 114 6.60 16.60 1.93
CA GLN A 114 6.39 18.02 1.66
C GLN A 114 6.45 18.83 2.96
N SER A 115 5.83 18.34 4.04
CA SER A 115 5.90 18.98 5.35
C SER A 115 7.34 19.06 5.86
N LYS A 116 8.10 17.96 5.75
CA LYS A 116 9.48 17.89 6.22
C LYS A 116 10.46 18.66 5.36
N SER A 117 10.19 18.78 4.06
CA SER A 117 10.99 19.60 3.14
C SER A 117 10.84 21.08 3.46
N LYS A 118 9.65 21.55 3.84
CA LYS A 118 9.45 22.94 4.29
C LYS A 118 10.20 23.24 5.58
N GLU A 119 10.11 22.34 6.57
CA GLU A 119 10.85 22.46 7.83
C GLU A 119 12.37 22.52 7.56
N TYR A 120 12.88 21.65 6.70
CA TYR A 120 14.28 21.64 6.28
C TYR A 120 14.70 22.93 5.53
N GLU A 121 13.85 23.44 4.63
CA GLU A 121 14.11 24.70 3.91
C GLU A 121 14.23 25.90 4.88
N GLU A 122 13.40 25.95 5.92
CA GLU A 122 13.49 26.97 6.97
C GLU A 122 14.80 26.86 7.77
N GLN A 123 15.23 25.64 8.11
CA GLN A 123 16.51 25.44 8.80
C GLN A 123 17.71 25.81 7.91
N CYS A 124 17.64 25.50 6.61
CA CYS A 124 18.65 25.92 5.64
C CYS A 124 18.75 27.45 5.54
N LYS A 125 17.62 28.18 5.53
CA LYS A 125 17.64 29.65 5.53
C LYS A 125 18.35 30.21 6.77
N LYS A 126 18.06 29.66 7.95
CA LYS A 126 18.74 30.06 9.20
C LYS A 126 20.23 29.76 9.15
N ARG A 127 20.61 28.59 8.64
CA ARG A 127 22.02 28.21 8.42
C ARG A 127 22.71 29.19 7.46
N ASP A 128 22.09 29.52 6.32
CA ASP A 128 22.67 30.40 5.32
C ASP A 128 22.84 31.85 5.84
N GLU A 129 21.90 32.33 6.66
CA GLU A 129 22.03 33.62 7.35
C GLU A 129 23.20 33.64 8.35
N MET A 130 23.43 32.54 9.07
CA MET A 130 24.58 32.39 9.97
C MET A 130 25.88 32.24 9.18
N GLY A 131 25.89 31.41 8.14
CA GLY A 131 27.05 31.10 7.31
C GLY A 131 27.55 32.29 6.49
N ARG A 132 26.63 33.14 5.98
CA ARG A 132 27.00 34.36 5.25
C ARG A 132 27.83 35.33 6.09
N LYS A 133 27.66 35.35 7.42
CA LYS A 133 28.44 36.21 8.33
C LYS A 133 29.89 35.75 8.51
N ILE A 134 30.18 34.50 8.18
CA ILE A 134 31.48 33.85 8.43
C ILE A 134 32.07 33.18 7.18
N GLY A 135 31.49 33.42 6.00
CA GLY A 135 31.95 32.86 4.73
C GLY A 135 31.70 31.35 4.55
N TYR A 136 30.81 30.74 5.33
CA TYR A 136 30.45 29.32 5.17
C TYR A 136 29.43 29.12 4.04
N VAL A 137 29.71 28.17 3.15
CA VAL A 137 28.80 27.68 2.11
C VAL A 137 28.67 26.18 2.28
N SER A 138 27.45 25.66 2.31
CA SER A 138 27.20 24.23 2.47
C SER A 138 27.60 23.47 1.20
N GLU A 139 28.40 22.42 1.38
CA GLU A 139 28.78 21.47 0.32
C GLU A 139 27.99 20.15 0.41
N ILE A 140 27.12 20.01 1.41
CA ILE A 140 26.42 18.75 1.71
C ILE A 140 25.16 18.64 0.85
N GLU A 141 25.20 17.76 -0.15
CA GLU A 141 24.04 17.42 -0.97
C GLU A 141 23.25 16.26 -0.34
N VAL A 142 21.94 16.44 -0.16
CA VAL A 142 21.04 15.37 0.29
C VAL A 142 20.88 14.35 -0.84
N SER A 143 21.63 13.25 -0.77
CA SER A 143 21.49 12.20 -1.79
C SER A 143 20.23 11.37 -1.56
N LEU A 144 19.31 11.44 -2.52
CA LEU A 144 18.08 10.62 -2.55
C LEU A 144 18.41 9.11 -2.52
N GLU A 145 19.58 8.75 -3.05
CA GLU A 145 20.07 7.38 -3.14
C GLU A 145 20.42 6.78 -1.78
N SER A 146 21.01 7.57 -0.88
CA SER A 146 21.27 7.16 0.52
C SER A 146 19.96 6.92 1.28
N PHE A 147 18.96 7.77 1.07
CA PHE A 147 17.62 7.58 1.62
C PHE A 147 16.97 6.27 1.11
N ILE A 148 17.01 6.02 -0.20
CA ILE A 148 16.44 4.81 -0.81
C ILE A 148 17.10 3.55 -0.22
N ASP A 149 18.42 3.55 -0.06
CA ASP A 149 19.14 2.38 0.46
C ASP A 149 18.78 2.09 1.93
N GLN A 150 18.76 3.12 2.77
CA GLN A 150 18.38 2.99 4.18
C GLN A 150 16.94 2.51 4.34
N TYR A 151 16.00 3.06 3.57
CA TYR A 151 14.61 2.61 3.58
C TYR A 151 14.46 1.15 3.10
N ILE A 152 15.18 0.75 2.05
CA ILE A 152 15.16 -0.65 1.57
C ILE A 152 15.70 -1.61 2.63
N ASN A 153 16.72 -1.20 3.39
CA ASN A 153 17.33 -2.05 4.41
C ASN A 153 16.40 -2.38 5.58
N LEU A 154 15.33 -1.59 5.80
CA LEU A 154 14.28 -1.88 6.79
C LEU A 154 13.53 -3.19 6.50
N PHE A 155 13.49 -3.65 5.25
CA PHE A 155 12.80 -4.88 4.89
C PHE A 155 13.65 -6.11 5.28
N PRO A 156 13.09 -7.15 5.91
CA PRO A 156 13.88 -8.26 6.44
C PRO A 156 14.39 -9.25 5.38
N PHE A 157 13.75 -9.32 4.20
CA PHE A 157 14.03 -10.34 3.20
C PHE A 157 14.79 -9.80 1.99
N GLN A 158 15.87 -10.48 1.59
CA GLN A 158 16.75 -10.06 0.50
C GLN A 158 16.05 -10.00 -0.87
N TRP A 159 15.13 -10.92 -1.15
CA TRP A 159 14.34 -10.88 -2.39
C TRP A 159 13.42 -9.65 -2.43
N LEU A 160 12.82 -9.29 -1.28
CA LEU A 160 11.93 -8.15 -1.17
C LEU A 160 12.70 -6.85 -1.36
N ARG A 161 13.89 -6.75 -0.74
CA ARG A 161 14.84 -5.65 -0.97
C ARG A 161 15.17 -5.48 -2.45
N ASN A 162 15.53 -6.57 -3.13
CA ASN A 162 15.85 -6.56 -4.56
C ASN A 162 14.65 -6.17 -5.44
N LYS A 163 13.43 -6.59 -5.06
CA LYS A 163 12.20 -6.27 -5.80
C LYS A 163 11.82 -4.80 -5.64
N ILE A 164 11.95 -4.25 -4.43
CA ILE A 164 11.68 -2.84 -4.12
C ILE A 164 12.73 -1.95 -4.80
N ARG A 165 14.02 -2.30 -4.72
CA ARG A 165 15.11 -1.58 -5.38
C ARG A 165 14.88 -1.44 -6.88
N LYS A 166 14.55 -2.54 -7.57
CA LYS A 166 14.20 -2.52 -8.99
C LYS A 166 13.02 -1.60 -9.30
N ARG A 167 11.98 -1.59 -8.47
CA ARG A 167 10.83 -0.72 -8.68
C ARG A 167 11.17 0.75 -8.45
N MET A 168 11.95 1.10 -7.42
CA MET A 168 12.36 2.49 -7.16
C MET A 168 13.33 3.04 -8.21
N SER A 169 14.28 2.23 -8.71
CA SER A 169 15.20 2.66 -9.79
C SER A 169 14.51 2.99 -11.12
N VAL A 170 13.27 2.51 -11.32
CA VAL A 170 12.45 2.82 -12.50
C VAL A 170 11.67 4.13 -12.30
N PHE A 171 11.37 4.53 -11.05
CA PHE A 171 10.70 5.80 -10.74
C PHE A 171 11.60 7.02 -10.95
N THR A 172 12.92 6.88 -10.79
CA THR A 172 13.89 7.98 -10.92
C THR A 172 14.17 8.40 -12.36
N VAL A 173 13.81 7.61 -13.38
CA VAL A 173 14.26 7.84 -14.78
C VAL A 173 13.17 8.34 -15.75
N SER A 174 11.86 8.03 -15.63
CA SER A 174 10.88 8.56 -16.60
C SER A 174 9.38 8.30 -16.29
N LYS A 175 8.60 9.39 -16.38
CA LYS A 175 7.18 9.59 -16.79
C LYS A 175 6.02 8.91 -16.03
N SER A 176 5.30 9.79 -15.31
CA SER A 176 3.84 9.93 -15.16
C SER A 176 2.96 8.68 -15.15
N GLY A 177 2.40 8.38 -13.98
CA GLY A 177 1.25 7.51 -13.78
C GLY A 177 1.58 6.20 -13.06
N ASN A 178 0.86 5.91 -11.96
CA ASN A 178 1.00 4.65 -11.23
C ASN A 178 0.37 3.49 -12.03
N LYS A 179 1.11 2.96 -13.02
CA LYS A 179 0.66 1.85 -13.89
C LYS A 179 0.20 0.63 -13.10
N SER A 180 0.84 0.35 -11.95
CA SER A 180 0.46 -0.76 -11.08
C SER A 180 -0.93 -0.56 -10.46
N ALA A 181 -1.26 0.67 -10.05
CA ALA A 181 -2.60 1.01 -9.57
C ALA A 181 -3.63 0.95 -10.71
N VAL A 182 -3.31 1.46 -11.91
CA VAL A 182 -4.22 1.41 -13.06
C VAL A 182 -4.54 -0.04 -13.46
N HIS A 183 -3.52 -0.90 -13.58
CA HIS A 183 -3.75 -2.33 -13.83
C HIS A 183 -4.54 -2.99 -12.69
N GLY A 184 -4.26 -2.64 -11.44
CA GLY A 184 -5.02 -3.13 -10.29
C GLY A 184 -6.51 -2.78 -10.38
N VAL A 185 -6.87 -1.55 -10.79
CA VAL A 185 -8.26 -1.14 -11.00
C VAL A 185 -8.92 -1.97 -12.10
N VAL A 186 -8.23 -2.17 -13.23
CA VAL A 186 -8.76 -2.98 -14.34
C VAL A 186 -9.01 -4.42 -13.91
N PHE A 187 -8.07 -5.07 -13.22
CA PHE A 187 -8.25 -6.43 -12.74
C PHE A 187 -9.31 -6.54 -11.64
N GLN A 188 -9.43 -5.53 -10.76
CA GLN A 188 -10.52 -5.42 -9.80
C GLN A 188 -11.87 -5.38 -10.52
N SER A 189 -12.02 -4.54 -11.55
CA SER A 189 -13.26 -4.44 -12.34
C SER A 189 -13.61 -5.75 -13.03
N ILE A 190 -12.64 -6.43 -13.64
CA ILE A 190 -12.85 -7.74 -14.28
C ILE A 190 -13.31 -8.78 -13.24
N ALA A 191 -12.66 -8.82 -12.08
CA ALA A 191 -13.02 -9.75 -11.01
C ALA A 191 -14.42 -9.48 -10.44
N LEU A 192 -14.82 -8.20 -10.29
CA LEU A 192 -16.17 -7.81 -9.89
C LEU A 192 -17.24 -8.20 -10.91
N LEU A 193 -16.93 -8.05 -12.19
CA LEU A 193 -17.83 -8.48 -13.27
C LEU A 193 -18.01 -9.99 -13.24
N LEU A 194 -16.93 -10.76 -13.09
CA LEU A 194 -16.99 -12.21 -12.97
C LEU A 194 -17.77 -12.66 -11.73
N GLN A 195 -17.58 -12.00 -10.59
CA GLN A 195 -18.35 -12.25 -9.37
C GLN A 195 -19.85 -12.02 -9.63
N SER A 196 -20.20 -10.87 -10.18
CA SER A 196 -21.59 -10.49 -10.47
C SER A 196 -22.27 -11.49 -11.42
N LEU A 197 -21.59 -11.86 -12.51
CA LEU A 197 -22.10 -12.83 -13.49
C LEU A 197 -22.29 -14.22 -12.86
N SER A 198 -21.31 -14.67 -12.06
CA SER A 198 -21.38 -15.97 -11.38
C SER A 198 -22.52 -16.00 -10.35
N TYR A 199 -22.75 -14.90 -9.65
CA TYR A 199 -23.86 -14.76 -8.71
C TYR A 199 -25.22 -14.77 -9.40
N ILE A 200 -25.36 -14.07 -10.54
CA ILE A 200 -26.57 -14.11 -11.35
C ILE A 200 -26.83 -15.53 -11.88
N ALA A 201 -25.78 -16.22 -12.36
CA ALA A 201 -25.89 -17.62 -12.79
C ALA A 201 -26.33 -18.54 -11.64
N PHE A 202 -25.79 -18.35 -10.43
CA PHE A 202 -26.24 -19.05 -9.23
C PHE A 202 -27.75 -18.85 -8.99
N LEU A 203 -28.25 -17.61 -9.02
CA LEU A 203 -29.68 -17.34 -8.82
C LEU A 203 -30.55 -18.02 -9.89
N ILE A 204 -30.14 -17.95 -11.16
CA ILE A 204 -30.88 -18.59 -12.27
C ILE A 204 -30.92 -20.11 -12.09
N VAL A 205 -29.79 -20.74 -11.74
CA VAL A 205 -29.72 -22.19 -11.52
C VAL A 205 -30.58 -22.60 -10.34
N VAL A 206 -30.48 -21.89 -9.21
CA VAL A 206 -31.33 -22.16 -8.05
C VAL A 206 -32.80 -22.06 -8.44
N THR A 207 -33.22 -20.96 -9.07
CA THR A 207 -34.62 -20.77 -9.48
C THR A 207 -35.11 -21.84 -10.46
N TYR A 208 -34.27 -22.24 -11.41
CA TYR A 208 -34.63 -23.25 -12.42
C TYR A 208 -34.78 -24.66 -11.83
N PHE A 209 -33.96 -25.01 -10.84
CA PHE A 209 -33.94 -26.33 -10.21
C PHE A 209 -34.72 -26.43 -8.90
N ILE A 210 -35.45 -25.38 -8.50
CA ILE A 210 -36.45 -25.46 -7.44
C ILE A 210 -37.50 -26.49 -7.85
N ASN A 211 -37.57 -27.57 -7.09
CA ASN A 211 -38.57 -28.60 -7.26
C ASN A 211 -39.82 -28.14 -6.50
N LEU A 212 -40.80 -27.58 -7.22
CA LEU A 212 -42.13 -27.28 -6.69
C LEU A 212 -42.97 -28.58 -6.69
N HIS A 213 -42.55 -29.58 -5.92
CA HIS A 213 -43.37 -30.77 -5.64
C HIS A 213 -43.02 -31.37 -4.28
#